data_AF-A0A496T0B8-F1
#
_entry.id   AF-A0A496T0B8-F1
#
_cell.length_a   1.000
_cell.length_b   1.000
_cell.length_c   1.000
_cell.angle_alpha   90.00
_cell.angle_beta   90.00
_cell.angle_gamma   90.00
#
_symmetry.space_group_name_H-M   'P 1'
#
loop_
_entity.id
_entity.type
_entity.pdbx_description
1 polymer ?
#
loop_
_entity_poly.entity_id
_entity_poly.type
_entity_poly.pdbx_seq_one_letter_code
_entity_poly.pdbx_strand_id
1 'polypeptide(L)'
;MLLALIFSSAVGLLYKLAGIRRYNVIAISMLYFAVASVALFLYTLLFRSFEFDGISIGIGLLGGLCAFGATWAILNALRFGKVSTSWTIFGLSLVIPTMASIIFWGERLTLTKGLGFVLVCISIALIGKDR
;
A
#
# COMPACT_ATOMS: atom_id res chain seq x y z
N MET A 1 8.11 -7.44 -10.56
CA MET A 1 7.71 -6.02 -10.61
C MET A 1 6.47 -5.77 -11.46
N LEU A 2 6.44 -6.13 -12.75
CA LEU A 2 5.24 -5.97 -13.59
C LEU A 2 4.01 -6.70 -13.03
N LEU A 3 4.18 -7.93 -12.55
CA LEU A 3 3.09 -8.70 -11.95
C LEU A 3 2.50 -8.00 -10.70
N ALA A 4 3.36 -7.43 -9.85
CA ALA A 4 2.93 -6.68 -8.66
C ALA A 4 2.16 -5.40 -9.02
N LEU A 5 2.57 -4.70 -10.08
CA LEU A 5 1.84 -3.56 -10.63
C LEU A 5 0.44 -3.94 -11.12
N ILE A 6 0.32 -5.06 -11.83
CA ILE A 6 -0.97 -5.55 -12.33
C ILE A 6 -1.90 -5.90 -11.16
N PHE A 7 -1.43 -6.70 -10.20
CA PHE A 7 -2.24 -7.09 -9.05
C PHE A 7 -2.63 -5.92 -8.16
N SER A 8 -1.70 -4.99 -7.86
CA SER A 8 -2.01 -3.79 -7.07
C SER A 8 -3.01 -2.87 -7.76
N SER A 9 -2.90 -2.69 -9.08
CA SER A 9 -3.86 -1.92 -9.86
C SER A 9 -5.24 -2.58 -9.90
N ALA A 10 -5.29 -3.91 -10.04
CA ALA A 10 -6.53 -4.68 -10.02
C ALA A 10 -7.26 -4.53 -8.67
N VAL A 11 -6.53 -4.62 -7.55
CA VAL A 11 -7.07 -4.39 -6.20
C VAL A 11 -7.68 -2.99 -6.09
N GLY A 12 -7.02 -1.96 -6.62
CA GLY A 12 -7.55 -0.61 -6.65
C GLY A 12 -8.85 -0.44 -7.42
N LEU A 13 -8.96 -1.09 -8.57
CA LEU A 13 -10.17 -1.09 -9.38
C LEU A 13 -11.33 -1.82 -8.69
N LEU A 14 -11.06 -2.94 -8.02
CA LEU A 14 -12.05 -3.68 -7.25
C LEU A 14 -12.58 -2.85 -6.07
N TYR A 15 -11.70 -2.18 -5.33
CA TYR A 15 -12.11 -1.29 -4.24
C TYR A 15 -12.89 -0.06 -4.73
N LYS A 16 -12.54 0.50 -5.89
CA LYS A 16 -13.35 1.54 -6.54
C LYS A 16 -14.76 1.02 -6.86
N LEU A 17 -14.85 -0.15 -7.48
CA LEU A 17 -16.13 -0.74 -7.84
C LEU A 17 -17.00 -0.97 -6.60
N ALA A 18 -16.39 -1.43 -5.51
CA ALA A 18 -17.03 -1.58 -4.21
C ALA A 18 -17.54 -0.24 -3.64
N GLY A 19 -16.75 0.82 -3.75
CA GLY A 19 -17.13 2.17 -3.32
C GLY A 19 -18.31 2.74 -4.10
N ILE A 20 -18.30 2.62 -5.44
CA ILE A 20 -19.37 3.13 -6.31
C ILE A 20 -20.69 2.39 -6.04
N ARG A 21 -20.63 1.06 -5.86
CA ARG A 21 -21.80 0.21 -5.59
C ARG A 21 -22.27 0.27 -4.13
N ARG A 22 -21.63 1.08 -3.27
CA ARG A 22 -21.90 1.19 -1.82
C ARG A 22 -21.89 -0.17 -1.09
N TYR A 23 -21.06 -1.10 -1.54
CA TYR A 23 -20.92 -2.39 -0.85
C TYR A 23 -20.27 -2.20 0.53
N ASN A 24 -20.52 -3.15 1.43
CA ASN A 24 -19.92 -3.13 2.76
C ASN A 24 -18.41 -3.37 2.64
N VAL A 25 -17.67 -2.28 2.68
CA VAL A 25 -16.23 -2.26 2.44
C VAL A 25 -15.46 -3.00 3.53
N ILE A 26 -15.98 -3.02 4.76
CA ILE A 26 -15.39 -3.77 5.87
C ILE A 26 -15.45 -5.27 5.59
N ALA A 27 -16.59 -5.75 5.07
CA ALA A 27 -16.74 -7.16 4.71
C ALA A 27 -15.79 -7.56 3.56
N ILE A 28 -15.59 -6.68 2.58
CA ILE A 28 -14.65 -6.92 1.48
C ILE A 28 -13.21 -6.97 1.99
N SER A 29 -12.80 -6.02 2.85
CA SER A 29 -11.46 -6.03 3.44
C SER A 29 -11.23 -7.24 4.34
N MET A 30 -12.23 -7.65 5.12
CA MET A 30 -12.16 -8.87 5.94
C MET A 30 -11.92 -10.11 5.08
N LEU A 31 -12.72 -10.31 4.03
CA LEU A 31 -12.54 -11.43 3.11
C LEU A 31 -11.20 -11.37 2.39
N TYR A 32 -10.76 -10.19 1.97
CA TYR A 32 -9.46 -9.97 1.35
C TYR A 32 -8.31 -10.43 2.26
N PHE A 33 -8.28 -9.99 3.52
CA PHE A 33 -7.26 -10.39 4.47
C PHE A 33 -7.36 -11.89 4.83
N ALA A 34 -8.58 -12.43 4.97
CA ALA A 34 -8.78 -13.84 5.28
C ALA A 34 -8.24 -14.76 4.16
N VAL A 35 -8.57 -14.45 2.89
CA VAL A 35 -8.07 -15.22 1.75
C VAL A 35 -6.55 -15.11 1.63
N ALA A 36 -5.99 -13.92 1.87
CA ALA A 36 -4.53 -13.73 1.87
C ALA A 36 -3.84 -14.55 2.97
N SER A 37 -4.39 -14.58 4.18
CA SER A 37 -3.87 -15.38 5.30
C SER A 37 -3.91 -16.89 5.00
N VAL A 38 -5.02 -17.40 4.46
CA VAL A 38 -5.15 -18.82 4.09
C VAL A 38 -4.15 -19.18 2.99
N ALA A 39 -4.02 -18.34 1.95
CA ALA A 39 -3.08 -18.58 0.87
C ALA A 39 -1.63 -18.59 1.36
N LEU A 40 -1.25 -17.64 2.23
CA LEU A 40 0.08 -17.60 2.85
C LEU A 40 0.33 -18.83 3.72
N PHE A 41 -0.66 -19.26 4.51
CA PHE A 41 -0.54 -20.44 5.34
C PHE A 41 -0.33 -21.72 4.52
N LEU A 42 -1.11 -21.90 3.44
CA LEU A 42 -0.93 -23.03 2.52
C LEU A 42 0.44 -22.99 1.82
N TYR A 43 0.88 -21.80 1.40
CA TYR A 43 2.20 -21.63 0.80
C TYR A 43 3.32 -22.04 1.77
N THR A 44 3.23 -21.62 3.03
CA THR A 44 4.21 -22.02 4.04
C THR A 44 4.21 -23.52 4.29
N LEU A 45 3.04 -24.17 4.39
CA LEU A 45 2.96 -25.63 4.58
C LEU A 45 3.59 -26.43 3.45
N LEU A 46 3.50 -25.94 2.21
CA LEU A 46 3.97 -26.64 1.01
C LEU A 46 5.44 -26.42 0.69
N PHE A 47 6.01 -25.27 1.06
CA PHE A 47 7.32 -24.84 0.53
C PHE A 47 8.36 -24.47 1.59
N ARG A 48 8.01 -24.31 2.88
CA ARG A 48 8.97 -23.81 3.87
C ARG A 48 8.73 -24.31 5.29
N SER A 49 9.80 -24.71 5.97
CA SER A 49 9.79 -24.96 7.41
C SER A 49 9.57 -23.65 8.17
N PHE A 50 8.59 -23.64 9.08
CA PHE A 50 8.25 -22.50 9.92
C PHE A 50 9.30 -22.27 11.00
N GLU A 51 9.94 -21.10 11.01
CA GLU A 51 10.69 -20.61 12.16
C GLU A 51 10.01 -19.34 12.69
N PHE A 52 9.32 -19.46 13.83
CA PHE A 52 8.73 -18.33 14.51
C PHE A 52 9.78 -17.63 15.35
N ASP A 53 10.42 -16.62 14.78
CA ASP A 53 11.22 -15.68 15.55
C ASP A 53 10.32 -14.62 16.19
N GLY A 54 10.55 -14.30 17.46
CA GLY A 54 9.74 -13.34 18.23
C GLY A 54 9.74 -11.94 17.61
N ILE A 55 10.86 -11.56 16.97
CA ILE A 55 10.98 -10.28 16.26
C ILE A 55 10.10 -10.28 15.01
N SER A 56 10.05 -11.41 14.28
CA SER A 56 9.20 -11.56 13.09
C SER A 56 7.70 -11.45 13.43
N ILE A 57 7.29 -11.96 14.60
CA ILE A 57 5.91 -11.80 15.10
C ILE A 57 5.61 -10.33 15.39
N GLY A 58 6.53 -9.62 16.07
CA GLY A 58 6.36 -8.19 16.38
C GLY A 58 6.23 -7.32 15.13
N ILE A 59 7.11 -7.52 14.14
CA ILE A 59 7.06 -6.81 12.86
C ILE A 59 5.77 -7.16 12.11
N GLY A 60 5.35 -8.43 12.11
CA GLY A 60 4.12 -8.88 11.48
C GLY A 60 2.86 -8.24 12.08
N LEU A 61 2.77 -8.15 13.40
CA LEU A 61 1.64 -7.52 14.09
C LEU A 61 1.55 -6.02 13.80
N LEU A 62 2.67 -5.30 13.92
CA LEU A 62 2.73 -3.88 13.59
C LEU A 62 2.41 -3.63 12.11
N GLY A 63 2.96 -4.46 11.22
CA GLY A 63 2.68 -4.40 9.79
C GLY A 63 1.20 -4.63 9.48
N GLY A 64 0.56 -5.59 10.13
CA GLY A 64 -0.87 -5.88 9.98
C GLY A 64 -1.75 -4.72 10.44
N LEU A 65 -1.44 -4.11 11.58
CA LEU A 65 -2.16 -2.93 12.09
C LEU A 65 -2.04 -1.73 11.12
N CYS A 66 -0.83 -1.47 10.63
CA CYS A 66 -0.58 -0.43 9.63
C CYS A 66 -1.32 -0.72 8.32
N ALA A 67 -1.32 -1.98 7.85
CA ALA A 67 -2.02 -2.37 6.63
C ALA A 67 -3.54 -2.20 6.75
N PHE A 68 -4.12 -2.56 7.90
CA PHE A 68 -5.54 -2.32 8.17
C PHE A 68 -5.85 -0.82 8.18
N GLY A 69 -5.09 -0.02 8.91
CA GLY A 69 -5.26 1.44 8.97
C GLY A 69 -5.15 2.11 7.60
N ALA A 70 -4.15 1.72 6.81
CA ALA A 70 -3.96 2.22 5.44
C ALA A 70 -5.13 1.84 4.53
N THR A 71 -5.57 0.57 4.58
CA THR A 71 -6.72 0.10 3.81
C THR A 71 -7.98 0.89 4.17
N TRP A 72 -8.26 1.06 5.46
CA TRP A 72 -9.40 1.83 5.95
C TRP A 72 -9.35 3.30 5.51
N ALA A 73 -8.19 3.95 5.61
CA ALA A 73 -7.99 5.33 5.19
C ALA A 73 -8.20 5.53 3.68
N ILE A 74 -7.65 4.63 2.85
CA ILE A 74 -7.84 4.66 1.38
C ILE A 74 -9.31 4.48 1.02
N LEU A 75 -10.01 3.57 1.69
CA LEU A 75 -11.43 3.33 1.44
C LEU A 75 -12.28 4.54 1.79
N ASN A 76 -12.00 5.21 2.91
CA ASN A 76 -12.63 6.47 3.24
C ASN A 76 -12.29 7.55 2.21
N ALA A 77 -11.03 7.67 1.79
CA ALA A 77 -10.63 8.65 0.76
C ALA A 77 -11.36 8.42 -0.57
N LEU A 78 -11.56 7.17 -0.99
CA LEU A 78 -12.28 6.79 -2.20
C LEU A 78 -13.79 7.09 -2.14
N ARG A 79 -14.37 7.22 -0.95
CA ARG A 79 -15.79 7.64 -0.79
C ARG A 79 -16.01 9.11 -1.13
N PHE A 80 -15.00 9.95 -0.92
CA PHE A 80 -15.11 11.40 -1.09
C PHE A 80 -14.32 11.95 -2.30
N GLY A 81 -13.40 11.17 -2.88
CA GLY A 81 -12.47 11.63 -3.92
C GLY A 81 -12.54 10.84 -5.24
N LYS A 82 -12.06 11.46 -6.32
CA LYS A 82 -11.79 10.78 -7.58
C LYS A 82 -10.71 9.71 -7.35
N VAL A 83 -10.85 8.56 -8.01
CA VAL A 83 -9.90 7.45 -7.86
C VAL A 83 -8.52 7.80 -8.40
N SER A 84 -8.47 8.58 -9.47
CA SER A 84 -7.22 9.09 -10.04
C SER A 84 -6.39 9.83 -8.98
N THR A 85 -6.97 10.81 -8.28
CA THR A 85 -6.26 11.58 -7.26
C THR A 85 -5.87 10.76 -6.03
N SER A 86 -6.74 9.85 -5.59
CA SER A 86 -6.45 8.97 -4.44
C SER A 86 -5.28 8.02 -4.73
N TRP A 87 -5.23 7.44 -5.94
CA TRP A 87 -4.13 6.56 -6.35
C TRP A 87 -2.84 7.32 -6.61
N THR A 88 -2.91 8.53 -7.15
CA THR A 88 -1.72 9.37 -7.28
C THR A 88 -1.15 9.70 -5.91
N ILE A 89 -1.97 10.15 -4.95
CA ILE A 89 -1.52 10.44 -3.57
C ILE A 89 -0.93 9.20 -2.90
N PHE A 90 -1.50 8.02 -3.15
CA PHE A 90 -0.93 6.76 -2.68
C PHE A 90 0.43 6.46 -3.32
N GLY A 91 0.59 6.65 -4.63
CA GLY A 91 1.90 6.53 -5.30
C GLY A 91 2.93 7.53 -4.77
N LEU A 92 2.49 8.72 -4.40
CA LEU A 92 3.31 9.76 -3.77
C LEU A 92 3.77 9.34 -2.36
N SER A 93 3.08 8.43 -1.68
CA SER A 93 3.51 7.93 -0.37
C SER A 93 4.82 7.13 -0.43
N LEU A 94 5.26 6.69 -1.62
CA LEU A 94 6.56 6.01 -1.83
C LEU A 94 7.77 6.88 -1.47
N VAL A 95 7.58 8.19 -1.42
CA VAL A 95 8.51 9.19 -0.88
C VAL A 95 8.95 8.81 0.54
N ILE A 96 8.00 8.52 1.42
CA ILE A 96 8.25 8.28 2.84
C ILE A 96 9.18 7.08 3.07
N PRO A 97 8.91 5.87 2.55
CA PRO A 97 9.82 4.74 2.71
C PRO A 97 11.15 4.94 1.99
N THR A 98 11.19 5.69 0.88
CA THR A 98 12.45 6.03 0.21
C THR A 98 13.33 6.93 1.09
N MET A 99 12.77 7.96 1.73
CA MET A 99 13.50 8.80 2.69
C MET A 99 13.92 8.00 3.92
N ALA A 100 13.04 7.16 4.45
CA ALA A 100 13.37 6.28 5.56
C ALA A 100 14.55 5.35 5.20
N SER A 101 14.57 4.78 3.99
CA SER A 101 15.69 3.95 3.50
C SER A 101 17.02 4.71 3.50
N ILE A 102 17.01 5.95 3.04
CA ILE A 102 18.21 6.80 3.03
C ILE A 102 18.68 7.10 4.46
N ILE A 103 17.77 7.45 5.36
CA ILE A 103 18.11 7.86 6.74
C ILE A 103 18.53 6.67 7.60
N PHE A 104 17.75 5.58 7.58
CA PHE A 104 17.94 4.44 8.48
C PHE A 104 18.90 3.39 7.92
N TRP A 105 18.93 3.19 6.59
CA TRP A 105 19.81 2.21 5.95
C TRP A 105 21.01 2.83 5.23
N GLY A 106 21.14 4.16 5.23
CA GLY A 106 22.31 4.85 4.67
C GLY A 106 22.42 4.73 3.14
N GLU A 107 21.31 4.47 2.44
CA GLU A 107 21.34 4.37 0.99
C GLU A 107 21.79 5.68 0.35
N ARG A 108 22.79 5.61 -0.55
CA ARG A 108 23.35 6.80 -1.19
C ARG A 108 22.31 7.50 -2.08
N LEU A 109 22.03 8.76 -1.74
CA LEU A 109 21.28 9.70 -2.56
C LEU A 109 22.14 10.15 -3.74
N THR A 110 21.84 9.63 -4.93
CA THR A 110 22.35 10.23 -6.17
C THR A 110 21.56 11.49 -6.49
N LEU A 111 22.21 12.49 -7.09
CA LEU A 111 21.58 13.75 -7.56
C LEU A 111 20.30 13.50 -8.39
N THR A 112 20.30 12.43 -9.19
CA THR A 112 19.15 11.99 -9.99
C THR A 112 17.94 11.56 -9.15
N LYS A 113 18.17 10.84 -8.04
CA LYS A 113 17.10 10.45 -7.10
C LYS A 113 16.54 11.67 -6.37
N GLY A 114 17.39 12.62 -6.00
CA GLY A 114 16.98 13.89 -5.39
C GLY A 114 16.09 14.72 -6.31
N LEU A 115 16.45 14.86 -7.58
CA LEU A 115 15.61 15.54 -8.59
C LEU A 115 14.27 14.84 -8.80
N GLY A 116 14.26 13.51 -8.85
CA GLY A 116 13.02 12.74 -8.92
C GLY A 116 12.09 13.03 -7.75
N PHE A 117 12.65 13.17 -6.54
CA PHE A 117 11.92 13.51 -5.34
C PHE A 117 11.26 14.89 -5.39
N VAL A 118 11.99 15.89 -5.89
CA VAL A 118 11.47 17.26 -6.07
C VAL A 118 10.32 17.26 -7.09
N LEU A 119 10.46 16.56 -8.22
CA LEU A 119 9.40 16.40 -9.22
C LEU A 119 8.15 15.75 -8.63
N VAL A 120 8.33 14.75 -7.77
CA VAL A 120 7.24 14.07 -7.07
C VAL A 120 6.51 15.07 -6.17
N CYS A 121 7.21 15.84 -5.34
CA CYS A 121 6.61 16.89 -4.51
C CYS A 121 5.84 17.94 -5.32
N ILE A 122 6.40 18.39 -6.46
CA ILE A 122 5.73 19.32 -7.37
C ILE A 122 4.45 18.69 -7.92
N SER A 123 4.50 17.41 -8.30
CA SER A 123 3.34 16.68 -8.80
C SER A 123 2.22 16.57 -7.74
N ILE A 124 2.57 16.36 -6.46
CA ILE A 124 1.59 16.41 -5.34
C ILE A 124 0.92 17.77 -5.31
N ALA A 125 1.71 18.84 -5.31
CA ALA A 125 1.21 20.21 -5.19
C ALA A 125 0.30 20.59 -6.36
N LEU A 126 0.66 20.17 -7.59
CA LEU A 126 -0.13 20.44 -8.78
C LEU A 126 -1.47 19.69 -8.76
N ILE A 127 -1.45 18.39 -8.41
CA ILE A 127 -2.64 17.53 -8.39
C ILE A 127 -3.55 17.89 -7.21
N GLY A 128 -2.97 18.26 -6.07
CA GLY A 128 -3.72 18.71 -4.89
C GLY A 128 -4.45 20.03 -5.12
N LYS A 129 -4.00 20.86 -6.07
CA LYS A 129 -4.61 22.14 -6.43
C LYS A 129 -5.84 22.00 -7.34
N ASP A 130 -6.01 20.85 -8.01
CA ASP A 130 -7.18 20.54 -8.86
C ASP A 130 -8.33 19.87 -8.05
N ARG A 131 -8.37 20.12 -6.73
CA ARG A 131 -9.34 19.59 -5.78
C ARG A 131 -10.17 20.72 -5.19
#